data_AF-A0A7K9Q042-F1
#
_entry.id   AF-A0A7K9Q042-F1
#
_cell.length_a   1.000
_cell.length_b   1.000
_cell.length_c   1.000
_cell.angle_alpha   90.00
_cell.angle_beta   90.00
_cell.angle_gamma   90.00
#
_symmetry.space_group_name_H-M   'P 1'
#
loop_
_entity.id
_entity.type
_entity.pdbx_description
1 polymer ?
#
loop_
_entity_poly.entity_id
_entity_poly.type
_entity_poly.pdbx_seq_one_letter_code
_entity_poly.pdbx_strand_id
1 'polypeptide(L)' 'REFIEQYYVTLKTANPNFPILIRECSGIQPKLWARYEFGKEKSVSLNNLTVDEVGKALERIVKSHA' A
#
# COMPACT_ATOMS: atom_id res chain seq x y z
N ARG A 1 -7.94 -6.51 4.58
CA ARG A 1 -7.24 -7.77 4.94
C ARG A 1 -7.13 -8.66 3.71
N GLU A 2 -8.24 -8.95 3.04
CA GLU A 2 -8.32 -9.71 1.78
C GLU A 2 -7.25 -9.35 0.73
N PHE A 3 -6.98 -8.05 0.52
CA PHE A 3 -5.92 -7.60 -0.40
C PHE A 3 -4.54 -8.21 -0.09
N ILE A 4 -4.18 -8.29 1.20
CA ILE A 4 -2.89 -8.83 1.62
C ILE A 4 -2.86 -10.33 1.34
N GLU A 5 -3.92 -11.06 1.71
CA GLU A 5 -3.99 -12.52 1.53
C GLU A 5 -3.90 -12.93 0.06
N GLN A 6 -4.51 -12.17 -0.84
CA GLN A 6 -4.55 -12.50 -2.27
C GLN A 6 -3.35 -11.96 -3.06
N TYR A 7 -2.92 -10.72 -2.81
CA TYR A 7 -2.01 -10.00 -3.71
C TYR A 7 -0.62 -9.75 -3.13
N TYR A 8 -0.42 -9.80 -1.81
CA TYR A 8 0.85 -9.42 -1.19
C TYR A 8 2.01 -10.31 -1.62
N VAL A 9 1.80 -11.63 -1.68
CA VAL A 9 2.85 -12.58 -2.06
C VAL A 9 3.36 -12.28 -3.47
N THR A 10 2.45 -12.14 -4.43
CA THR A 10 2.77 -11.79 -5.82
C THR A 10 3.51 -10.46 -5.93
N LEU A 11 3.05 -9.43 -5.20
CA LEU A 11 3.71 -8.12 -5.16
C LEU A 11 5.12 -8.21 -4.59
N LYS A 12 5.32 -8.97 -3.50
CA LYS A 12 6.63 -9.10 -2.87
C LYS A 12 7.61 -9.89 -3.74
N THR A 13 7.12 -10.93 -4.43
CA THR A 13 7.92 -11.71 -5.38
C THR A 13 8.32 -10.87 -6.59
N ALA A 14 7.43 -10.02 -7.10
CA ALA A 14 7.74 -9.10 -8.20
C ALA A 14 8.73 -7.99 -7.79
N ASN A 15 8.73 -7.59 -6.51
CA ASN A 15 9.59 -6.53 -5.99
C ASN A 15 10.39 -6.98 -4.75
N PRO A 16 11.41 -7.85 -4.92
CA PRO A 16 12.14 -8.43 -3.79
C PRO A 16 12.91 -7.38 -2.99
N ASN A 17 13.54 -6.43 -3.68
CA ASN A 17 14.35 -5.37 -3.08
C ASN A 17 13.52 -4.19 -2.54
N PHE A 18 12.23 -4.13 -2.86
CA PHE A 18 11.37 -3.05 -2.39
C PHE A 18 10.80 -3.38 -1.00
N PRO A 19 10.98 -2.50 0.00
CA PRO A 19 10.45 -2.72 1.34
C PRO A 19 8.94 -2.43 1.38
N ILE A 20 8.13 -3.48 1.33
CA ILE A 20 6.69 -3.41 1.60
C ILE A 20 6.46 -3.78 3.06
N LEU A 21 6.07 -2.80 3.88
CA LEU A 21 5.90 -2.98 5.32
C LEU A 21 4.41 -3.10 5.66
N ILE A 22 3.99 -4.28 6.12
CA ILE A 22 2.64 -4.50 6.65
C ILE A 22 2.68 -4.36 8.17
N ARG A 23 1.83 -3.48 8.70
CA ARG A 23 1.67 -3.25 10.14
C ARG A 23 0.20 -3.41 10.48
N GLU A 24 -0.14 -4.51 11.14
CA GLU A 24 -1.49 -4.74 11.65
C GLU A 24 -1.62 -4.12 13.04
N CYS A 25 -2.64 -3.29 13.23
CA CYS A 25 -2.97 -2.68 14.51
C CYS A 25 -4.49 -2.80 14.74
N SER A 26 -4.90 -2.87 16.02
CA SER A 26 -6.31 -2.88 16.41
C SER A 26 -6.83 -1.45 16.60
N GLY A 27 -8.09 -1.21 16.24
CA GLY A 27 -8.78 0.08 16.47
C GLY A 27 -8.33 1.24 15.56
N ILE A 28 -7.54 0.98 14.52
CA ILE A 28 -7.09 2.00 13.57
C ILE A 28 -7.82 1.87 12.22
N GLN A 29 -7.92 3.00 11.51
CA GLN A 29 -8.37 2.98 10.12
C GLN A 29 -7.23 2.51 9.21
N PRO A 30 -7.52 1.67 8.19
CA PRO A 30 -6.51 1.21 7.26
C PRO A 30 -5.97 2.39 6.45
N LYS A 31 -4.64 2.50 6.37
CA LYS A 31 -3.95 3.61 5.72
C LYS A 31 -2.72 3.10 4.96
N LEU A 32 -2.55 3.60 3.75
CA LEU A 32 -1.38 3.36 2.91
C LEU A 32 -0.40 4.51 3.06
N TRP A 33 0.86 4.19 3.32
CA TRP A 33 1.95 5.14 3.40
C TRP A 33 2.96 4.84 2.31
N ALA A 34 3.36 5.88 1.58
CA ALA A 34 4.40 5.79 0.57
C ALA A 34 5.42 6.90 0.78
N ARG A 35 6.69 6.48 0.85
CA ARG A 35 7.83 7.36 1.00
C ARG A 35 8.60 7.40 -0.33
N TYR A 36 8.77 8.61 -0.84
CA TYR A 36 9.49 8.92 -2.07
C TYR A 36 10.90 9.42 -1.74
N GLU A 37 11.63 9.78 -2.78
CA GLU A 37 12.95 10.37 -2.65
C GLU A 37 12.90 11.68 -1.82
N PHE A 38 14.05 12.07 -1.28
CA PHE A 38 14.18 13.25 -0.42
C PHE A 38 13.29 13.23 0.83
N GLY A 39 12.84 12.05 1.26
CA GLY A 39 12.04 11.88 2.48
C GLY A 39 10.60 12.39 2.37
N LYS A 40 10.08 12.62 1.16
CA LYS A 40 8.68 13.01 0.98
C LYS A 40 7.77 11.82 1.28
N GLU A 41 6.76 12.02 2.11
CA GLU A 41 5.78 10.98 2.45
C GLU A 41 4.38 11.40 2.03
N LYS A 42 3.61 10.44 1.47
CA LYS A 42 2.17 10.60 1.23
C LYS A 42 1.42 9.51 1.97
N SER A 43 0.28 9.89 2.52
CA SER A 43 -0.65 8.95 3.15
C SER A 43 -2.01 8.99 2.47
N VAL A 44 -2.61 7.81 2.28
CA VAL A 44 -3.94 7.65 1.68
C VAL A 44 -4.77 6.77 2.59
N SER A 45 -5.97 7.23 2.93
CA SER A 45 -6.93 6.42 3.68
C SER A 45 -7.47 5.31 2.80
N LEU A 46 -7.45 4.08 3.30
CA LEU A 46 -8.03 2.91 2.64
C LEU A 46 -9.36 2.50 3.29
N ASN A 47 -9.97 3.40 4.07
CA ASN A 47 -11.18 3.09 4.80
C ASN A 47 -12.36 2.83 3.85
N ASN A 48 -13.13 1.78 4.10
CA ASN A 48 -14.27 1.33 3.28
C ASN A 48 -13.97 1.10 1.79
N LEU A 49 -12.71 0.89 1.40
CA LEU A 49 -12.35 0.54 0.03
C LEU A 49 -12.42 -0.97 -0.19
N THR A 50 -12.89 -1.35 -1.37
CA THR A 50 -12.83 -2.72 -1.88
C THR A 50 -11.40 -3.12 -2.27
N VAL A 51 -11.17 -4.43 -2.45
CA VAL A 51 -9.84 -4.96 -2.82
C VAL A 51 -9.32 -4.34 -4.13
N ASP A 52 -10.19 -4.17 -5.13
CA ASP A 52 -9.84 -3.54 -6.40
C ASP A 52 -9.50 -2.06 -6.25
N GLU A 53 -10.23 -1.33 -5.41
CA GLU A 53 -9.97 0.08 -5.13
C GLU A 53 -8.66 0.28 -4.37
N VAL A 54 -8.32 -0.64 -3.46
CA VAL A 54 -7.01 -0.64 -2.79
C VAL A 54 -5.88 -0.86 -3.81
N GLY A 55 -6.07 -1.78 -4.76
CA GLY A 55 -5.13 -2.00 -5.87
C GLY A 55 -4.93 -0.74 -6.73
N LYS A 56 -6.03 -0.07 -7.12
CA LYS A 56 -5.98 1.20 -7.87
C LYS A 56 -5.32 2.33 -7.08
N ALA A 57 -5.58 2.41 -5.77
CA ALA A 57 -4.96 3.40 -4.90
C ALA A 57 -3.44 3.18 -4.81
N LEU A 58 -3.00 1.93 -4.69
CA LEU A 58 -1.59 1.56 -4.72
C LEU A 58 -0.95 1.95 -6.06
N GLU A 59 -1.57 1.58 -7.17
CA GLU A 59 -1.07 1.91 -8.52
C GLU A 59 -0.95 3.43 -8.72
N ARG A 60 -1.93 4.20 -8.26
CA ARG A 60 -1.91 5.67 -8.31
C ARG A 60 -0.74 6.27 -7.52
N ILE A 61 -0.46 5.72 -6.35
CA ILE A 61 0.66 6.16 -5.50
C ILE A 61 1.99 5.82 -6.17
N VAL A 62 2.13 4.61 -6.70
CA VAL A 62 3.36 4.19 -7.39
C VAL A 62 3.61 5.03 -8.65
N LYS A 63 2.58 5.34 -9.43
CA LYS A 63 2.68 6.19 -10.63
C LYS A 63 2.88 7.68 -10.32
N SER A 64 2.51 8.12 -9.12
CA SER A 64 2.72 9.49 -8.67
C SER A 64 4.21 9.72 -8.38
N HIS A 65 5.03 9.88 -9.42
CA HIS A 65 6.37 10.46 -9.26
C HIS A 65 6.24 11.89 -8.71
N ALA A 66 6.70 12.12 -7.48
CA ALA A 66 6.70 13.41 -6.80
C ALA A 66 7.99 13.63 -6.01
#